data_AF-A0A7S3KUV8-F1
#
_entry.id   AF-A0A7S3KUV8-F1
#
_cell.length_a   1.000
_cell.length_b   1.000
_cell.length_c   1.000
_cell.angle_alpha   90.00
_cell.angle_beta   90.00
_cell.angle_gamma   90.00
#
_symmetry.space_group_name_H-M   'P 1'
#
loop_
_entity.id
_entity.type
_entity.pdbx_description
1 polymer ?
#
loop_
_entity_poly.entity_id
_entity_poly.type
_entity_poly.pdbx_seq_one_letter_code
_entity_poly.pdbx_strand_id
1 'polypeptide(L)'
;MEENKNVQAVQPEKPKLCSYSELFQFLHGSDRWLLLIGFIAGIAGGLSMPAFVFFFGKLTDSFSPEEGGAETLNQITRLSKIYLIIGAIIWVLSFIFFSFWGIIAEKVGYEFKYRYLRAILQQEAAWYDEKDPLELPTKISNECAKIQAASGEKLIMIFNSMSQSLGGFVIAFTIGWKYSFAALGIFPLLGC
;
A
#
# COMPACT_ATOMS: atom_id res chain seq x y z
N MET A 1 -44.41 13.30 -35.16
CA MET A 1 -45.06 13.17 -33.83
C MET A 1 -45.50 11.72 -33.77
N GLU A 2 -44.80 10.76 -33.19
CA GLU A 2 -44.12 10.79 -31.90
C GLU A 2 -42.80 10.02 -31.97
N GLU A 3 -41.75 10.76 -31.67
CA GLU A 3 -40.48 10.29 -31.19
C GLU A 3 -40.67 9.80 -29.74
N ASN A 4 -39.89 8.80 -29.32
CA ASN A 4 -39.44 8.59 -27.94
C ASN A 4 -40.34 7.76 -26.97
N LYS A 5 -39.79 6.62 -26.52
CA LYS A 5 -39.68 6.15 -25.11
C LYS A 5 -39.72 4.62 -24.93
N ASN A 6 -38.89 3.89 -25.67
CA ASN A 6 -38.47 2.54 -25.26
C ASN A 6 -36.94 2.39 -25.28
N VAL A 7 -36.25 3.47 -24.91
CA VAL A 7 -34.91 3.35 -24.31
C VAL A 7 -35.15 2.73 -22.94
N GLN A 8 -35.17 1.39 -22.89
CA GLN A 8 -35.02 0.67 -21.64
C GLN A 8 -33.71 1.18 -21.03
N ALA A 9 -33.84 1.91 -19.92
CA ALA A 9 -32.72 2.26 -19.09
C ALA A 9 -32.11 0.93 -18.62
N VAL A 10 -31.04 0.50 -19.31
CA VAL A 10 -30.12 -0.52 -18.81
C VAL A 10 -29.60 0.05 -17.50
N GLN A 11 -30.19 -0.40 -16.38
CA GLN A 11 -29.71 -0.02 -15.06
C GLN A 11 -28.23 -0.43 -15.00
N PRO A 12 -27.31 0.46 -14.62
CA PRO A 12 -25.91 0.08 -14.48
C PRO A 12 -25.85 -1.03 -13.44
N GLU A 13 -25.54 -2.25 -13.90
CA GLU A 13 -25.37 -3.41 -13.03
C GLU A 13 -24.33 -3.02 -11.98
N LYS A 14 -24.72 -3.02 -10.69
CA LYS A 14 -23.83 -2.62 -9.59
C LYS A 14 -22.57 -3.48 -9.74
N PRO A 15 -21.37 -2.87 -9.87
CA PRO A 15 -20.16 -3.64 -10.11
C PRO A 15 -20.01 -4.66 -9.00
N LYS A 16 -20.06 -5.95 -9.35
CA LYS A 16 -19.75 -7.02 -8.40
C LYS A 16 -18.32 -6.77 -7.93
N LEU A 17 -18.17 -6.48 -6.63
CA LEU A 17 -16.88 -6.30 -5.99
C LEU A 17 -16.19 -7.67 -5.98
N CYS A 18 -15.36 -7.96 -6.98
CA CYS A 18 -14.51 -9.14 -6.94
C CYS A 18 -13.53 -9.00 -5.78
N SER A 19 -13.35 -10.09 -5.03
CA SER A 19 -12.43 -10.09 -3.89
C SER A 19 -11.00 -9.92 -4.38
N TYR A 20 -10.21 -9.05 -3.72
CA TYR A 20 -8.77 -8.91 -4.01
C TYR A 20 -8.01 -10.25 -3.89
N SER A 21 -8.52 -11.20 -3.10
CA SER A 21 -7.95 -12.54 -2.98
C SER A 21 -8.03 -13.35 -4.28
N GLU A 22 -9.08 -13.15 -5.09
CA GLU A 22 -9.22 -13.79 -6.40
C GLU A 22 -8.25 -13.22 -7.44
N LEU A 23 -7.68 -12.03 -7.19
CA LEU A 23 -6.62 -11.48 -8.05
C LEU A 23 -5.28 -12.18 -7.79
N PHE A 24 -5.00 -12.51 -6.53
CA PHE A 24 -3.74 -13.16 -6.12
C PHE A 24 -3.76 -14.69 -6.24
N GLN A 25 -4.93 -15.30 -6.49
CA GLN A 25 -5.04 -16.75 -6.67
C GLN A 25 -4.24 -17.26 -7.89
N PHE A 26 -3.95 -16.37 -8.84
CA PHE A 26 -3.19 -16.67 -10.06
C PHE A 26 -1.67 -16.73 -9.86
N LEU A 27 -1.15 -16.39 -8.67
CA LEU A 27 0.25 -16.59 -8.34
C LEU A 27 0.59 -18.07 -8.09
N HIS A 28 1.61 -18.57 -8.81
CA HIS A 28 2.23 -19.87 -8.57
C HIS A 28 2.78 -20.00 -7.14
N GLY A 29 2.85 -21.24 -6.63
CA GLY A 29 3.23 -21.52 -5.23
C GLY A 29 4.60 -21.01 -4.79
N SER A 30 5.57 -20.90 -5.71
CA SER A 30 6.90 -20.33 -5.42
C SER A 30 6.83 -18.81 -5.17
N ASP A 31 6.00 -18.10 -5.93
CA ASP A 31 5.84 -16.64 -5.81
C ASP A 31 5.10 -16.25 -4.51
N ARG A 32 4.34 -17.17 -3.89
CA ARG A 32 3.72 -16.95 -2.58
C ARG A 32 4.73 -16.85 -1.44
N TRP A 33 5.84 -17.59 -1.49
CA TRP A 33 6.90 -17.47 -0.50
C TRP A 33 7.61 -16.13 -0.61
N LEU A 34 7.86 -15.68 -1.83
CA LEU A 34 8.45 -14.38 -2.10
C LEU A 34 7.56 -13.24 -1.58
N LEU A 35 6.25 -13.41 -1.73
CA LEU A 35 5.24 -12.48 -1.22
C LEU A 35 5.24 -12.43 0.31
N LEU A 36 5.28 -13.57 1.00
CA LEU A 36 5.39 -13.63 2.48
C LEU A 36 6.67 -12.95 3.00
N ILE A 37 7.82 -13.23 2.38
CA ILE A 37 9.10 -12.57 2.73
C ILE A 37 8.98 -11.06 2.51
N GLY A 38 8.36 -10.66 1.40
CA GLY A 38 8.05 -9.25 1.11
C GLY A 38 7.21 -8.61 2.21
N PHE A 39 6.11 -9.24 2.66
CA PHE A 39 5.27 -8.70 3.73
C PHE A 39 6.05 -8.44 5.03
N ILE A 40 6.91 -9.38 5.43
CA ILE A 40 7.74 -9.24 6.64
C ILE A 40 8.73 -8.06 6.47
N ALA A 41 9.37 -7.96 5.31
CA ALA A 41 10.28 -6.85 5.01
C ALA A 41 9.54 -5.49 4.90
N GLY A 42 8.30 -5.49 4.40
CA GLY A 42 7.47 -4.29 4.28
C GLY A 42 7.01 -3.74 5.62
N ILE A 43 6.78 -4.59 6.63
CA ILE A 43 6.50 -4.14 8.00
C ILE A 43 7.68 -3.32 8.54
N ALA A 44 8.91 -3.81 8.35
CA ALA A 44 10.12 -3.12 8.77
C ALA A 44 10.28 -1.77 8.04
N GLY A 45 9.94 -1.70 6.75
CA GLY A 45 9.92 -0.46 5.98
C GLY A 45 8.93 0.58 6.50
N GLY A 46 7.70 0.16 6.85
CA GLY A 46 6.66 1.08 7.35
C GLY A 46 6.91 1.62 8.75
N LEU A 47 7.66 0.90 9.59
CA LEU A 47 8.07 1.34 10.92
C LEU A 47 9.20 2.39 10.90
N SER A 48 9.76 2.71 9.73
CA SER A 48 10.84 3.69 9.57
C SER A 48 10.49 5.08 10.14
N MET A 49 9.32 5.61 9.81
CA MET A 49 8.85 6.92 10.30
C MET A 49 8.62 6.93 11.81
N PRO A 50 7.86 5.98 12.40
CA PRO A 50 7.75 5.86 13.85
C PRO A 50 9.12 5.72 14.56
N ALA A 51 10.04 4.92 14.00
CA ALA A 51 11.39 4.77 14.54
C ALA A 51 12.18 6.08 14.54
N PHE A 52 12.05 6.90 13.49
CA PHE A 52 12.65 8.22 13.41
C PHE A 52 12.11 9.16 14.49
N VAL A 53 10.79 9.20 14.68
CA VAL A 53 10.16 10.03 15.73
C VAL A 53 10.66 9.63 17.12
N PHE A 54 10.78 8.33 17.38
CA PHE A 54 11.32 7.82 18.65
C PHE A 54 12.78 8.23 18.87
N PHE A 55 13.63 8.10 17.85
CA PHE A 55 15.02 8.51 17.90
C PHE A 55 15.15 10.03 18.14
N PHE A 56 14.36 10.82 17.43
CA PHE A 56 14.33 12.27 17.60
C PHE A 56 13.88 12.69 19.02
N GLY A 57 12.91 11.96 19.59
CA GLY A 57 12.52 12.13 20.99
C GLY A 57 13.70 11.91 21.96
N LYS A 58 14.43 10.79 21.80
CA LYS A 58 15.63 10.49 22.61
C LYS A 58 16.76 11.50 22.44
N LEU A 59 16.96 12.01 21.22
CA LEU A 59 17.91 13.09 20.98
C LEU A 59 17.49 14.36 21.70
N THR A 60 16.21 14.71 21.66
CA THR A 60 15.70 15.91 22.34
C THR A 60 15.86 15.81 23.86
N ASP A 61 15.58 14.65 24.45
CA ASP A 61 15.80 14.40 25.88
C ASP A 61 17.27 14.57 26.29
N SER A 62 18.20 14.17 25.42
CA SER A 62 19.65 14.27 25.70
C SER A 62 20.19 15.70 25.71
N PHE A 63 19.46 16.69 25.17
CA PHE A 63 19.83 18.10 25.27
C PHE A 63 19.37 18.76 26.57
N SER A 64 18.65 18.04 27.43
CA SER A 64 18.22 18.55 28.74
C SER A 64 19.45 18.79 29.64
N PRO A 65 19.55 19.95 30.33
CA PRO A 65 20.76 20.41 31.02
C PRO A 65 21.17 19.63 32.28
N GLU A 66 20.61 18.44 32.53
CA GLU A 66 20.86 17.64 33.75
C GLU A 66 22.16 16.81 33.71
N GLU A 67 22.70 16.49 32.53
CA GLU A 67 23.92 15.67 32.39
C GLU A 67 25.08 16.51 31.82
N GLY A 68 26.25 16.44 32.47
CA GLY A 68 27.43 17.21 32.07
C GLY A 68 27.87 16.90 30.63
N GLY A 69 28.12 17.93 29.83
CA GLY A 69 28.22 17.84 28.36
C GLY A 69 29.23 16.84 27.79
N ALA A 70 30.25 16.40 28.55
CA ALA A 70 31.17 15.36 28.07
C ALA A 70 30.56 13.95 28.06
N GLU A 71 29.71 13.62 29.02
CA GLU A 71 29.03 12.31 29.10
C GLU A 71 27.88 12.24 28.09
N THR A 72 27.14 13.34 27.95
CA THR A 72 26.06 13.51 26.97
C THR A 72 26.53 13.27 25.53
N LEU A 73 27.70 13.82 25.15
CA LEU A 73 28.26 13.63 23.81
C LEU A 73 28.62 12.17 23.52
N ASN A 74 29.09 11.43 24.53
CA ASN A 74 29.46 10.03 24.36
C ASN A 74 28.21 9.14 24.20
N GLN A 75 27.14 9.43 24.96
CA GLN A 75 25.85 8.76 24.83
C GLN A 75 25.20 9.02 23.47
N ILE A 76 25.15 10.28 23.01
CA ILE A 76 24.60 10.64 21.68
C ILE A 76 25.38 9.94 20.57
N THR A 77 26.71 9.90 20.66
CA THR A 77 27.56 9.24 19.66
C THR A 77 27.27 7.74 19.59
N ARG A 78 27.04 7.09 20.75
CA ARG A 78 26.68 5.66 20.80
C ARG A 78 25.29 5.40 20.22
N LEU A 79 24.29 6.21 20.57
CA LEU A 79 22.93 6.11 20.04
C LEU A 79 22.89 6.32 18.53
N SER A 80 23.62 7.33 18.02
CA SER A 80 23.71 7.63 16.60
C SER A 80 24.29 6.45 15.80
N LYS A 81 25.36 5.80 16.29
CA LYS A 81 25.93 4.60 15.65
C LYS A 81 24.93 3.45 15.56
N ILE A 82 24.17 3.20 16.62
CA ILE A 82 23.16 2.13 16.64
C ILE A 82 22.03 2.45 15.65
N TYR A 83 21.55 3.70 15.63
CA TYR A 83 20.51 4.12 14.71
C TYR A 83 20.95 4.02 13.24
N LEU A 84 22.22 4.33 12.94
CA LEU A 84 22.79 4.21 11.60
C LEU A 84 22.75 2.75 11.10
N ILE A 85 23.09 1.78 11.96
CA ILE A 85 23.02 0.34 11.63
C ILE A 85 21.57 -0.08 11.37
N ILE A 86 20.63 0.33 12.24
CA ILE A 86 19.20 0.03 12.08
C ILE A 86 18.65 0.63 10.78
N GLY A 87 19.00 1.89 10.48
CA GLY A 87 18.60 2.57 9.25
C GLY A 87 19.12 1.86 8.00
N ALA A 88 20.37 1.39 8.02
CA ALA A 88 20.94 0.63 6.92
C ALA A 88 20.19 -0.70 6.69
N ILE A 89 19.83 -1.41 7.77
CA ILE A 89 19.04 -2.64 7.68
C ILE A 89 17.65 -2.37 7.10
N ILE A 90 16.96 -1.34 7.58
CA ILE A 90 15.63 -0.95 7.09
C ILE A 90 15.70 -0.57 5.61
N TRP A 91 16.74 0.14 5.19
CA TRP A 91 16.94 0.54 3.80
C TRP A 91 17.08 -0.68 2.88
N VAL A 92 17.93 -1.65 3.25
CA VAL A 92 18.11 -2.89 2.48
C VAL A 92 16.81 -3.70 2.42
N LEU A 93 16.12 -3.88 3.56
CA LEU A 93 14.86 -4.62 3.61
C LEU A 93 13.76 -3.95 2.77
N SER A 94 13.66 -2.62 2.84
CA SER A 94 12.69 -1.86 2.05
C SER A 94 12.98 -2.00 0.56
N PHE A 95 14.25 -1.91 0.16
CA PHE A 95 14.64 -2.07 -1.24
C PHE A 95 14.26 -3.45 -1.79
N ILE A 96 14.51 -4.52 -1.03
CA ILE A 96 14.12 -5.88 -1.39
C ILE A 96 12.60 -6.00 -1.50
N PHE A 97 11.86 -5.43 -0.55
CA PHE A 97 10.40 -5.43 -0.55
C PHE A 97 9.80 -4.77 -1.81
N PHE A 98 10.20 -3.54 -2.12
CA PHE A 98 9.70 -2.81 -3.29
C PHE A 98 10.05 -3.54 -4.59
N SER A 99 11.27 -4.08 -4.68
CA SER A 99 11.73 -4.81 -5.86
C SER A 99 10.93 -6.09 -6.09
N PHE A 100 10.76 -6.91 -5.06
CA PHE A 100 10.01 -8.17 -5.17
C PHE A 100 8.53 -7.94 -5.42
N TRP A 101 7.93 -6.93 -4.77
CA TRP A 101 6.55 -6.57 -5.03
C TRP A 101 6.34 -6.07 -6.47
N GLY A 102 7.28 -5.28 -7.00
CA GLY A 102 7.24 -4.81 -8.39
C GLY A 102 7.18 -5.98 -9.39
N ILE A 103 8.05 -6.98 -9.21
CA ILE A 103 8.09 -8.19 -10.06
C ILE A 103 6.77 -8.96 -9.96
N ILE A 104 6.25 -9.15 -8.74
CA ILE A 104 4.97 -9.83 -8.52
C ILE A 104 3.82 -9.09 -9.21
N ALA A 105 3.76 -7.76 -9.05
CA ALA A 105 2.71 -6.94 -9.63
C ALA A 105 2.71 -6.99 -11.17
N GLU A 106 3.89 -7.02 -11.78
CA GLU A 106 4.03 -7.18 -13.24
C GLU A 106 3.52 -8.55 -13.71
N LYS A 107 3.90 -9.64 -13.03
CA LYS A 107 3.41 -10.99 -13.34
C LYS A 107 1.88 -11.09 -13.24
N VAL A 108 1.29 -10.55 -12.17
CA VAL A 108 -0.18 -10.51 -12.00
C VAL A 108 -0.83 -9.73 -13.13
N GLY A 109 -0.28 -8.56 -13.47
CA GLY A 109 -0.79 -7.72 -14.55
C GLY A 109 -0.75 -8.42 -15.90
N TYR A 110 0.33 -9.15 -16.20
CA TYR A 110 0.48 -9.92 -17.44
C TYR A 110 -0.53 -11.06 -17.54
N GLU A 111 -0.65 -11.89 -16.49
CA GLU A 111 -1.58 -13.02 -16.46
C GLU A 111 -3.04 -12.55 -16.57
N PHE A 112 -3.38 -11.45 -15.90
CA PHE A 112 -4.70 -10.83 -16.01
C PHE A 112 -4.98 -10.37 -17.44
N LYS A 113 -4.05 -9.64 -18.06
CA LYS A 113 -4.17 -9.18 -19.46
C LYS A 113 -4.36 -10.36 -20.43
N TYR A 114 -3.59 -11.42 -20.27
CA TYR A 114 -3.67 -12.61 -21.10
C TYR A 114 -5.06 -13.28 -21.02
N ARG A 115 -5.55 -13.52 -19.80
CA ARG A 115 -6.86 -14.16 -19.60
C ARG A 115 -8.02 -13.28 -20.05
N TYR A 116 -7.94 -11.97 -19.77
CA TYR A 116 -8.97 -11.02 -20.17
C TYR A 116 -9.10 -10.97 -21.69
N LEU A 117 -7.98 -10.87 -22.41
CA LEU A 117 -7.98 -10.90 -23.87
C LEU A 117 -8.51 -12.23 -24.42
N ARG A 118 -8.07 -13.36 -23.84
CA ARG A 118 -8.55 -14.69 -24.23
C ARG A 118 -10.07 -14.83 -24.06
N ALA A 119 -10.62 -14.32 -22.95
CA ALA A 119 -12.06 -14.37 -22.69
C ALA A 119 -12.84 -13.52 -23.69
N ILE A 120 -12.36 -12.31 -23.99
CA ILE A 120 -12.99 -11.43 -24.98
C ILE A 120 -13.01 -12.10 -26.35
N LEU A 121 -11.89 -12.68 -26.81
CA LEU A 121 -11.82 -13.37 -28.11
C LEU A 121 -12.77 -14.58 -28.25
N GLN A 122 -13.25 -15.15 -27.14
CA GLN A 122 -14.19 -16.28 -27.12
C GLN A 122 -15.66 -15.84 -27.00
N GLN A 123 -15.91 -14.53 -26.97
CA GLN A 123 -17.25 -13.96 -26.85
C GLN A 123 -18.05 -14.10 -28.15
N GLU A 124 -19.37 -14.17 -28.04
CA GLU A 124 -20.29 -14.30 -29.17
C GLU A 124 -20.36 -13.04 -30.05
N ALA A 125 -20.68 -13.20 -31.34
CA ALA A 125 -20.81 -12.09 -32.30
C ALA A 125 -21.82 -11.02 -31.85
N ALA A 126 -22.93 -11.44 -31.23
CA ALA A 126 -23.95 -10.53 -30.72
C ALA A 126 -23.44 -9.56 -29.63
N TRP A 127 -22.40 -9.95 -28.87
CA TRP A 127 -21.77 -9.05 -27.89
C TRP A 127 -20.93 -7.97 -28.56
N TYR A 128 -20.28 -8.30 -29.69
CA TYR A 128 -19.50 -7.33 -30.46
C TYR A 128 -20.39 -6.31 -31.17
N ASP A 129 -21.59 -6.71 -31.61
CA ASP A 129 -22.55 -5.81 -32.28
C ASP A 129 -23.08 -4.70 -31.34
N GLU A 130 -23.03 -4.90 -30.03
CA GLU A 130 -23.47 -3.92 -29.02
C GLU A 130 -22.37 -2.92 -28.59
N LYS A 131 -21.11 -3.13 -29.00
CA LYS A 131 -19.95 -2.34 -28.56
C LYS A 131 -19.34 -1.56 -29.71
N ASP A 132 -18.88 -0.34 -29.42
CA ASP A 132 -18.16 0.46 -30.42
C ASP A 132 -16.79 -0.20 -30.71
N PRO A 133 -16.51 -0.63 -31.97
CA PRO A 133 -15.25 -1.25 -32.33
C PRO A 133 -14.03 -0.32 -32.18
N LEU A 134 -14.23 1.00 -32.18
CA LEU A 134 -13.16 1.99 -32.01
C LEU A 134 -12.81 2.20 -30.51
N GLU A 135 -13.79 2.10 -29.63
CA GLU A 135 -13.57 2.28 -28.19
C GLU A 135 -13.12 1.00 -27.48
N LEU A 136 -13.53 -0.16 -27.98
CA LEU A 136 -13.31 -1.45 -27.32
C LEU A 136 -11.84 -1.74 -26.99
N PRO A 137 -10.86 -1.61 -27.91
CA PRO A 137 -9.44 -1.86 -27.60
C PRO A 137 -8.89 -0.91 -26.55
N THR A 138 -9.30 0.37 -26.62
CA THR A 138 -8.88 1.42 -25.67
C THR A 138 -9.44 1.14 -24.28
N LYS A 139 -10.70 0.74 -24.19
CA LYS A 139 -11.36 0.37 -22.94
C LYS A 139 -10.68 -0.83 -22.27
N ILE A 140 -10.38 -1.87 -23.05
CA ILE A 140 -9.67 -3.07 -22.58
C ILE A 140 -8.30 -2.70 -22.00
N SER A 141 -7.53 -1.89 -22.73
CA SER A 141 -6.21 -1.44 -22.29
C SER A 141 -6.30 -0.64 -20.97
N ASN A 142 -7.27 0.28 -20.89
CA ASN A 142 -7.51 1.09 -19.69
C ASN A 142 -7.92 0.25 -18.47
N GLU A 143 -8.80 -0.73 -18.64
CA GLU A 143 -9.22 -1.63 -17.55
C GLU A 143 -8.05 -2.48 -17.05
N CYS A 144 -7.24 -3.03 -17.97
CA CYS A 144 -6.05 -3.78 -17.63
C CYS A 144 -5.00 -2.91 -16.89
N ALA A 145 -4.81 -1.67 -17.34
CA ALA A 145 -3.88 -0.73 -16.71
C ALA A 145 -4.33 -0.35 -15.30
N LYS A 146 -5.63 -0.11 -15.09
CA LYS A 146 -6.21 0.16 -13.76
C LYS A 146 -5.97 -1.00 -12.80
N ILE A 147 -6.16 -2.23 -13.26
CA ILE A 147 -5.97 -3.43 -12.43
C ILE A 147 -4.49 -3.63 -12.08
N GLN A 148 -3.59 -3.46 -13.05
CA GLN A 148 -2.14 -3.53 -12.82
C GLN A 148 -1.66 -2.45 -11.83
N ALA A 149 -2.15 -1.21 -11.96
CA ALA A 149 -1.84 -0.13 -11.03
C ALA A 149 -2.41 -0.39 -9.63
N ALA A 150 -3.61 -0.97 -9.56
CA ALA A 150 -4.23 -1.34 -8.29
C ALA A 150 -3.44 -2.45 -7.57
N SER A 151 -2.97 -3.47 -8.28
CA SER A 151 -2.23 -4.60 -7.68
C SER A 151 -0.79 -4.27 -7.31
N GLY A 152 -0.16 -3.35 -8.04
CA GLY A 152 1.21 -2.90 -7.78
C GLY A 152 1.26 -1.80 -6.74
N GLU A 153 1.27 -0.56 -7.21
CA GLU A 153 1.56 0.62 -6.41
C GLU A 153 0.56 0.84 -5.27
N LYS A 154 -0.74 0.71 -5.55
CA LYS A 154 -1.77 1.02 -4.54
C LYS A 154 -1.74 0.06 -3.36
N LEU A 155 -1.54 -1.24 -3.59
CA LEU A 155 -1.47 -2.21 -2.51
C LEU A 155 -0.24 -1.99 -1.62
N ILE A 156 0.92 -1.67 -2.21
CA ILE A 156 2.10 -1.31 -1.42
C ILE A 156 1.82 -0.08 -0.57
N MET A 157 1.21 0.96 -1.15
CA MET A 157 0.89 2.19 -0.44
C MET A 157 -0.04 1.93 0.74
N ILE A 158 -1.14 1.20 0.54
CA ILE A 158 -2.08 0.83 1.61
C ILE A 158 -1.36 0.07 2.72
N PHE A 159 -0.55 -0.94 2.35
CA PHE A 159 0.17 -1.74 3.33
C PHE A 159 1.18 -0.91 4.14
N ASN A 160 1.95 -0.05 3.47
CA ASN A 160 2.91 0.83 4.11
C ASN A 160 2.21 1.83 5.05
N SER A 161 1.11 2.44 4.60
CA SER A 161 0.30 3.36 5.41
C SER A 161 -0.31 2.68 6.63
N MET A 162 -0.78 1.43 6.51
CA MET A 162 -1.28 0.65 7.64
C MET A 162 -0.16 0.34 8.64
N SER A 163 0.99 -0.13 8.18
CA SER A 163 2.15 -0.42 9.04
C SER A 163 2.64 0.83 9.77
N GLN A 164 2.76 1.95 9.05
CA GLN A 164 3.16 3.24 9.62
C GLN A 164 2.16 3.75 10.66
N SER A 165 0.86 3.65 10.37
CA SER A 165 -0.19 4.07 11.30
C SER A 165 -0.17 3.23 12.58
N LEU A 166 -0.07 1.90 12.44
CA LEU A 166 0.03 0.99 13.58
C LEU A 166 1.29 1.26 14.41
N GLY A 167 2.44 1.42 13.76
CA GLY A 167 3.69 1.77 14.43
C GLY A 167 3.61 3.10 15.17
N GLY A 168 2.99 4.11 14.55
CA GLY A 168 2.76 5.41 15.17
C GLY A 168 1.87 5.33 16.41
N PHE A 169 0.76 4.58 16.34
CA PHE A 169 -0.12 4.36 17.50
C PHE A 169 0.62 3.66 18.64
N VAL A 170 1.38 2.60 18.35
CA VAL A 170 2.15 1.88 19.38
C VAL A 170 3.13 2.80 20.11
N ILE A 171 3.86 3.65 19.39
CA ILE A 171 4.79 4.61 20.01
C ILE A 171 4.05 5.69 20.80
N ALA A 172 2.92 6.19 20.29
CA ALA A 172 2.12 7.18 20.99
C ALA A 172 1.61 6.63 22.34
N PHE A 173 1.02 5.42 22.35
CA PHE A 173 0.49 4.81 23.56
C PHE A 173 1.56 4.46 24.61
N THR A 174 2.78 4.12 24.16
CA THR A 174 3.88 3.75 25.07
C THR A 174 4.51 4.94 25.79
N ILE A 175 4.62 6.11 25.15
CA ILE A 175 5.18 7.32 25.77
C ILE A 175 4.19 7.95 26.76
N GLY A 176 2.90 7.96 26.43
CA GLY A 176 1.91 8.56 27.32
C GLY A 176 0.48 8.35 26.89
N TRP A 177 -0.12 7.25 27.35
CA TRP A 177 -1.53 6.91 27.18
C TRP A 177 -2.48 8.11 27.38
N LYS A 178 -2.26 8.94 28.42
CA LYS A 178 -3.13 10.09 28.72
C LYS A 178 -3.15 11.13 27.59
N TYR A 179 -2.01 11.42 26.99
CA TYR A 179 -1.89 12.38 25.88
C TYR A 179 -2.47 11.80 24.59
N SER A 180 -2.28 10.50 24.33
CA SER A 180 -2.84 9.83 23.16
C SER A 180 -4.37 9.81 23.16
N PHE A 181 -5.00 9.52 24.30
CA PHE A 181 -6.47 9.55 24.43
C PHE A 181 -7.03 10.95 24.24
N ALA A 182 -6.37 11.97 24.79
CA ALA A 182 -6.77 13.35 24.59
C ALA A 182 -6.71 13.74 23.11
N ALA A 183 -5.65 13.37 22.40
CA ALA A 183 -5.51 13.63 20.97
C ALA A 183 -6.62 12.94 20.15
N LEU A 184 -6.88 11.66 20.40
CA LEU A 184 -7.93 10.88 19.72
C LEU A 184 -9.33 11.48 19.90
N GLY A 185 -9.62 12.09 21.05
CA GLY A 185 -10.90 12.79 21.29
C GLY A 185 -11.06 14.08 20.48
N ILE A 186 -9.97 14.72 20.07
CA ILE A 186 -9.99 15.99 19.31
C ILE A 186 -10.11 15.74 17.80
N PHE A 187 -9.59 14.61 17.29
CA PHE A 187 -9.69 14.23 15.87
C PHE A 187 -11.11 14.32 15.27
N PRO A 188 -12.18 13.78 15.89
CA PRO A 188 -13.53 13.90 15.34
C PRO A 188 -14.05 15.36 15.35
N LEU A 189 -13.50 16.23 16.20
CA LEU A 189 -13.93 17.62 16.35
C LEU A 189 -13.32 18.54 15.27
N LEU A 190 -12.17 18.16 14.70
CA LEU A 190 -11.53 18.85 13.56
C LEU A 190 -12.14 18.48 12.20
N GLY A 191 -12.92 17.39 12.14
CA GLY A 191 -13.58 16.91 10.92
C GLY A 191 -15.01 17.41 10.72
N CYS A 192 -15.50 18.28 11.62
CA CYS A 192 -16.73 19.04 11.47
C CYS A 192 -16.40 20.47 11.02
#